data_AF-A0A7S3IP50-F1
#
_entry.id   AF-A0A7S3IP50-F1
#
_cell.length_a   1.000
_cell.length_b   1.000
_cell.length_c   1.000
_cell.angle_alpha   90.00
_cell.angle_beta   90.00
_cell.angle_gamma   90.00
#
_symmetry.space_group_name_H-M   'P 1'
#
loop_
_entity.id
_entity.type
_entity.pdbx_description
1 polymer ?
#
loop_
_entity_poly.entity_id
_entity_poly.type
_entity_poly.pdbx_seq_one_letter_code
_entity_poly.pdbx_strand_id
1 'polypeptide(L)'
;MGRDDLSNDILLAAEGIFRRVSPHQSKAVRVLAERIKKTFFDFRKLLQKYEQNIEVVDPQLKNNVELVDILVEFENTWTYGLNYFMDHKKCHQLIHFSSVIEATGEKHKQFAEQLESREAEIFFIIPSLLILKWLEGDDKDICSFFNPDMFDKKTVQGDQLQALRSRYEQGRLKMGSSFDYYNLIEKCLLEVPLSESEKKQEDEYDVQ
;
A
#
# COMPACT_ATOMS: atom_id res chain seq x y z
N MET A 1 20.36 -10.57 -24.33
CA MET A 1 18.99 -10.07 -24.53
C MET A 1 18.89 -8.75 -23.79
N GLY A 2 18.44 -7.70 -24.46
CA GLY A 2 18.26 -6.38 -23.83
C GLY A 2 17.05 -6.37 -22.91
N ARG A 3 16.95 -5.34 -22.06
CA ARG A 3 15.77 -5.08 -21.25
C ARG A 3 14.71 -4.38 -22.11
N ASP A 4 13.68 -5.12 -22.50
CA ASP A 4 12.56 -4.63 -23.33
C ASP A 4 11.60 -3.72 -22.53
N ASP A 5 11.77 -3.63 -21.21
CA ASP A 5 10.97 -2.83 -20.29
C ASP A 5 11.55 -1.42 -20.02
N LEU A 6 12.63 -1.04 -20.70
CA LEU A 6 13.19 0.32 -20.68
C LEU A 6 12.45 1.28 -21.63
N SER A 7 11.15 1.10 -21.83
CA SER A 7 10.32 2.04 -22.59
C SER A 7 10.00 3.29 -21.76
N ASN A 8 9.53 4.33 -22.44
CA ASN A 8 9.05 5.55 -21.77
C ASN A 8 7.71 5.35 -21.06
N ASP A 9 7.06 4.18 -21.20
CA ASP A 9 5.70 3.97 -20.70
C ASP A 9 5.63 4.04 -19.18
N ILE A 10 6.65 3.55 -18.48
CA ILE A 10 6.75 3.62 -17.01
C ILE A 10 6.83 5.06 -16.54
N LEU A 11 7.62 5.89 -17.22
CA LEU A 11 7.73 7.32 -16.92
C LEU A 11 6.40 8.04 -17.17
N LEU A 12 5.74 7.77 -18.31
CA LEU A 12 4.43 8.33 -18.63
C LEU A 12 3.35 7.89 -17.63
N ALA A 13 3.38 6.64 -17.20
CA ALA A 13 2.47 6.12 -16.18
C ALA A 13 2.69 6.81 -14.83
N ALA A 14 3.95 7.00 -14.41
CA ALA A 14 4.31 7.76 -13.21
C ALA A 14 3.85 9.22 -13.30
N GLU A 15 4.03 9.89 -14.43
CA GLU A 15 3.50 11.24 -14.65
C GLU A 15 1.96 11.29 -14.59
N GLY A 16 1.31 10.24 -15.11
CA GLY A 16 -0.14 10.07 -15.03
C GLY A 16 -0.68 10.00 -13.60
N ILE A 17 0.08 9.48 -12.64
CA ILE A 17 -0.31 9.44 -11.21
C ILE A 17 -0.60 10.85 -10.69
N PHE A 18 0.22 11.85 -11.03
CA PHE A 18 0.04 13.22 -10.54
C PHE A 18 -1.25 13.88 -11.03
N ARG A 19 -1.81 13.40 -12.15
CA ARG A 19 -3.10 13.85 -12.69
C ARG A 19 -4.28 13.13 -12.05
N ARG A 20 -4.09 11.88 -11.62
CA ARG A 20 -5.16 10.99 -11.10
C ARG A 20 -5.31 11.04 -9.59
N VAL A 21 -4.21 11.30 -8.87
CA VAL A 21 -4.14 11.24 -7.41
C VAL A 21 -3.88 12.65 -6.90
N SER A 22 -4.73 13.17 -6.02
CA SER A 22 -4.56 14.51 -5.40
C SER A 22 -3.31 14.57 -4.52
N PRO A 23 -2.65 15.73 -4.34
CA PRO A 23 -1.53 15.88 -3.40
C PRO A 23 -1.84 15.46 -1.95
N HIS A 24 -3.12 15.45 -1.56
CA HIS A 24 -3.57 15.11 -0.21
C HIS A 24 -4.02 13.65 -0.07
N GLN A 25 -3.91 12.84 -1.12
CA GLN A 25 -4.34 11.44 -1.12
C GLN A 25 -3.23 10.54 -1.65
N SER A 26 -3.13 9.33 -1.10
CA SER A 26 -2.20 8.29 -1.52
C SER A 26 -0.77 8.84 -1.72
N LYS A 27 -0.29 9.58 -0.72
CA LYS A 27 1.03 10.23 -0.67
C LYS A 27 2.14 9.23 -1.00
N ALA A 28 2.08 8.00 -0.49
CA ALA A 28 3.08 6.99 -0.78
C ALA A 28 3.18 6.65 -2.28
N VAL A 29 2.04 6.59 -2.97
CA VAL A 29 1.99 6.33 -4.43
C VAL A 29 2.57 7.51 -5.21
N ARG A 30 2.29 8.75 -4.79
CA ARG A 30 2.89 9.95 -5.39
C ARG A 30 4.41 10.01 -5.15
N VAL A 31 4.88 9.63 -3.95
CA VAL A 31 6.32 9.54 -3.65
C VAL A 31 7.00 8.53 -4.56
N LEU A 32 6.40 7.36 -4.79
CA LEU A 32 6.92 6.38 -5.74
C LEU A 32 6.99 6.95 -7.16
N ALA A 33 5.94 7.62 -7.63
CA ALA A 33 5.92 8.26 -8.94
C ALA A 33 6.98 9.37 -9.08
N GLU A 34 7.19 10.17 -8.03
CA GLU A 34 8.22 11.20 -8.02
C GLU A 34 9.61 10.59 -8.03
N ARG A 35 9.82 9.50 -7.29
CA ARG A 35 11.09 8.78 -7.26
C ARG A 35 11.46 8.23 -8.63
N ILE A 36 10.50 7.64 -9.36
CA ILE A 36 10.71 7.18 -10.75
C ILE A 36 11.15 8.33 -11.67
N LYS A 37 10.43 9.46 -11.64
CA LYS A 37 10.78 10.65 -12.43
C LYS A 37 12.17 11.16 -12.08
N LYS A 38 12.44 11.34 -10.78
CA LYS A 38 13.72 11.86 -10.29
C LYS A 38 14.88 10.99 -10.75
N THR A 39 14.77 9.67 -10.59
CA THR A 39 15.84 8.76 -10.97
C THR A 39 16.09 8.75 -12.48
N PHE A 40 15.04 8.88 -13.31
CA PHE A 40 15.20 9.07 -14.75
C PHE A 40 15.96 10.37 -15.09
N PHE A 41 15.58 11.50 -14.47
CA PHE A 41 16.24 12.78 -14.70
C PHE A 41 17.70 12.76 -14.23
N ASP A 42 17.97 12.15 -13.08
CA ASP A 42 19.33 12.05 -12.54
C ASP A 42 20.20 11.15 -13.41
N PHE A 43 19.67 10.02 -13.90
CA PHE A 43 20.38 9.19 -14.88
C PHE A 43 20.70 9.97 -16.16
N ARG A 44 19.72 10.68 -16.72
CA ARG A 44 19.93 11.50 -17.92
C ARG A 44 20.99 12.59 -17.69
N LYS A 45 20.97 13.27 -16.54
CA LYS A 45 21.97 14.28 -16.18
C LYS A 45 23.36 13.67 -16.06
N LEU A 46 23.48 12.47 -15.50
CA LEU A 46 24.75 11.76 -15.42
C LEU A 46 25.31 11.45 -16.82
N LEU A 47 24.47 10.96 -17.74
CA LEU A 47 24.88 10.71 -19.11
C LEU A 47 25.35 11.99 -19.82
N GLN A 48 24.67 13.13 -19.60
CA GLN A 48 25.09 14.43 -20.14
C GLN A 48 26.42 14.91 -19.55
N LYS A 49 26.68 14.65 -18.27
CA LYS A 49 27.96 14.93 -17.61
C LYS A 49 29.09 14.11 -18.24
N TYR A 50 28.84 12.84 -18.53
CA TYR A 50 29.81 11.95 -19.18
C TYR A 50 30.04 12.32 -20.65
N GLU A 51 29.02 12.79 -21.36
CA GLU A 51 29.16 13.32 -22.72
C GLU A 51 30.11 14.53 -22.77
N GLN A 52 30.03 15.43 -21.79
CA GLN A 52 30.88 16.62 -21.71
C GLN A 52 32.35 16.31 -21.39
N ASN A 53 32.62 15.19 -20.71
CA ASN A 53 33.96 14.81 -20.32
C ASN A 53 34.11 13.29 -20.26
N ILE A 54 34.14 12.65 -21.43
CA ILE A 54 34.17 11.19 -21.53
C ILE A 54 35.49 10.59 -21.01
N GLU A 55 36.57 11.39 -20.99
CA GLU A 55 37.90 10.96 -20.55
C GLU A 55 37.97 10.64 -19.06
N VAL A 56 37.07 11.22 -18.25
CA VAL A 56 37.01 10.93 -16.81
C VAL A 56 36.18 9.69 -16.46
N VAL A 57 35.54 9.07 -17.45
CA VAL A 57 34.76 7.84 -17.26
C VAL A 57 35.69 6.64 -17.35
N ASP A 58 35.75 5.84 -16.28
CA ASP A 58 36.54 4.61 -16.30
C ASP A 58 35.93 3.64 -17.34
N PRO A 59 36.72 3.13 -18.31
CA PRO A 59 36.26 2.16 -19.29
C PRO A 59 35.60 0.92 -18.67
N GLN A 60 36.01 0.55 -17.46
CA GLN A 60 35.32 -0.43 -16.63
C GLN A 60 34.18 0.25 -15.88
N LEU A 61 32.99 0.26 -16.49
CA LEU A 61 31.82 1.00 -15.98
C LEU A 61 31.50 0.78 -14.49
N LYS A 62 31.74 -0.43 -13.96
CA LYS A 62 31.57 -0.79 -12.55
C LYS A 62 32.41 0.05 -11.57
N ASN A 63 33.51 0.65 -12.02
CA ASN A 63 34.38 1.48 -11.20
C ASN A 63 33.84 2.92 -11.08
N ASN A 64 32.87 3.30 -11.91
CA ASN A 64 32.20 4.59 -11.83
C ASN A 64 31.08 4.50 -10.78
N VAL A 65 31.41 4.73 -9.50
CA VAL A 65 30.48 4.57 -8.36
C VAL A 65 29.15 5.32 -8.58
N GLU A 66 29.21 6.57 -9.04
CA GLU A 66 28.01 7.39 -9.32
C GLU A 66 27.09 6.75 -10.37
N LEU A 67 27.66 6.10 -11.40
CA LEU A 67 26.90 5.37 -12.41
C LEU A 67 26.26 4.13 -11.82
N VAL A 68 27.01 3.36 -11.04
CA VAL A 68 26.49 2.14 -10.41
C VAL A 68 25.33 2.46 -9.48
N ASP A 69 25.48 3.47 -8.62
CA ASP A 69 24.44 3.88 -7.68
C ASP A 69 23.16 4.31 -8.39
N ILE A 70 23.28 5.15 -9.44
CA ILE A 70 22.14 5.59 -10.23
C ILE A 70 21.48 4.43 -10.97
N LEU A 71 22.26 3.48 -11.52
CA LEU A 71 21.69 2.34 -12.23
C LEU A 71 20.93 1.39 -11.30
N VAL A 72 21.46 1.14 -10.10
CA VAL A 72 20.78 0.34 -9.07
C VAL A 72 19.46 1.00 -8.67
N GLU A 73 19.49 2.31 -8.42
CA GLU A 73 18.29 3.07 -8.06
C GLU A 73 17.27 3.11 -9.22
N PHE A 74 17.76 3.26 -10.45
CA PHE A 74 16.93 3.24 -11.66
C PHE A 74 16.25 1.88 -11.81
N GLU A 75 17.00 0.79 -11.70
CA GLU A 75 16.47 -0.56 -11.79
C GLU A 75 15.39 -0.85 -10.73
N ASN A 76 15.65 -0.47 -9.48
CA ASN A 76 14.69 -0.63 -8.39
C ASN A 76 13.39 0.15 -8.66
N THR A 77 13.50 1.42 -9.03
CA THR A 77 12.33 2.28 -9.27
C THR A 77 11.55 1.89 -10.52
N TRP A 78 12.23 1.49 -11.60
CA TRP A 78 11.59 0.96 -12.81
C TRP A 78 10.83 -0.32 -12.52
N THR A 79 11.41 -1.22 -11.72
CA THR A 79 10.75 -2.48 -11.33
C THR A 79 9.46 -2.21 -10.56
N TYR A 80 9.44 -1.24 -9.65
CA TYR A 80 8.22 -0.83 -8.97
C TYR A 80 7.18 -0.24 -9.94
N GLY A 81 7.60 0.66 -10.84
CA GLY A 81 6.71 1.24 -11.84
C GLY A 81 6.11 0.19 -12.78
N LEU A 82 6.92 -0.76 -13.24
CA LEU A 82 6.48 -1.89 -14.04
C LEU A 82 5.43 -2.73 -13.28
N ASN A 83 5.71 -3.09 -12.03
CA ASN A 83 4.84 -3.98 -11.26
C ASN A 83 3.52 -3.31 -10.85
N TYR A 84 3.53 -2.01 -10.55
CA TYR A 84 2.38 -1.34 -9.94
C TYR A 84 1.69 -0.31 -10.83
N PHE A 85 2.37 0.36 -11.76
CA PHE A 85 1.77 1.43 -12.57
C PHE A 85 1.35 0.98 -13.96
N MET A 86 2.00 -0.04 -14.51
CA MET A 86 1.65 -0.57 -15.84
C MET A 86 0.40 -1.47 -15.82
N ASP A 87 0.13 -2.14 -14.69
CA ASP A 87 -1.11 -2.89 -14.49
C ASP A 87 -2.17 -1.97 -13.85
N HIS A 88 -3.25 -1.70 -14.59
CA HIS A 88 -4.30 -0.81 -14.13
C HIS A 88 -4.99 -1.30 -12.84
N LYS A 89 -5.17 -2.62 -12.68
CA LYS A 89 -5.79 -3.20 -11.48
C LYS A 89 -4.88 -3.00 -10.28
N LYS A 90 -3.60 -3.36 -10.40
CA LYS A 90 -2.61 -3.18 -9.32
C LYS A 90 -2.42 -1.71 -8.96
N CYS A 91 -2.42 -0.82 -9.95
CA CYS A 91 -2.33 0.62 -9.73
C CYS A 91 -3.50 1.12 -8.88
N HIS A 92 -4.73 0.72 -9.23
CA HIS A 92 -5.92 1.11 -8.50
C HIS A 92 -5.92 0.54 -7.07
N GLN A 93 -5.53 -0.73 -6.91
CA GLN A 93 -5.38 -1.39 -5.62
C GLN A 93 -4.34 -0.69 -4.74
N LEU A 94 -3.17 -0.32 -5.29
CA LEU A 94 -2.13 0.39 -4.55
C LEU A 94 -2.58 1.78 -4.11
N ILE A 95 -3.30 2.51 -4.97
CA ILE A 95 -3.89 3.81 -4.63
C ILE A 95 -4.90 3.64 -3.48
N HIS A 96 -5.82 2.70 -3.60
CA HIS A 96 -6.83 2.44 -2.57
C HIS A 96 -6.19 2.02 -1.24
N PHE A 97 -5.25 1.07 -1.27
CA PHE A 97 -4.49 0.65 -0.11
C PHE A 97 -3.83 1.84 0.60
N SER A 98 -3.09 2.66 -0.14
CA SER A 98 -2.44 3.86 0.41
C SER A 98 -3.46 4.83 1.02
N SER A 99 -4.62 5.02 0.40
CA SER A 99 -5.68 5.88 0.95
C SER A 99 -6.27 5.33 2.25
N VAL A 100 -6.48 4.01 2.34
CA VAL A 100 -6.99 3.38 3.58
C VAL A 100 -6.01 3.60 4.72
N ILE A 101 -4.73 3.28 4.51
CA ILE A 101 -3.70 3.43 5.54
C ILE A 101 -3.56 4.89 5.97
N GLU A 102 -3.54 5.83 5.01
CA GLU A 102 -3.45 7.26 5.32
C GLU A 102 -4.67 7.77 6.10
N ALA A 103 -5.88 7.42 5.67
CA ALA A 103 -7.10 7.85 6.35
C ALA A 103 -7.19 7.28 7.77
N THR A 104 -6.78 6.03 7.97
CA THR A 104 -6.73 5.40 9.30
C THR A 104 -5.68 6.08 10.18
N GLY A 105 -4.50 6.40 9.65
CA GLY A 105 -3.46 7.14 10.38
C GLY A 105 -3.86 8.59 10.72
N GLU A 106 -4.59 9.27 9.84
CA GLU A 106 -5.13 10.61 10.11
C GLU A 106 -6.20 10.60 11.21
N LYS A 107 -7.00 9.54 11.26
CA LYS A 107 -8.04 9.35 12.28
C LYS A 107 -7.46 8.91 13.64
N HIS A 108 -6.45 8.04 13.64
CA HIS A 108 -5.90 7.41 14.85
C HIS A 108 -4.39 7.63 14.94
N LYS A 109 -3.98 8.62 15.75
CA LYS A 109 -2.56 9.01 15.89
C LYS A 109 -1.65 7.88 16.34
N GLN A 110 -2.11 7.02 17.25
CA GLN A 110 -1.35 5.85 17.71
C GLN A 110 -0.96 4.94 16.54
N PHE A 111 -1.90 4.65 15.63
CA PHE A 111 -1.59 3.85 14.44
C PHE A 111 -0.58 4.54 13.51
N ALA A 112 -0.66 5.87 13.37
CA ALA A 112 0.34 6.62 12.61
C ALA A 112 1.75 6.52 13.24
N GLU A 113 1.85 6.63 14.56
CA GLU A 113 3.11 6.47 15.30
C GLU A 113 3.68 5.05 15.15
N GLN A 114 2.82 4.02 15.19
CA GLN A 114 3.20 2.63 14.96
C GLN A 114 3.75 2.40 13.55
N LEU A 115 3.13 3.02 12.53
CA LEU A 115 3.60 2.97 11.15
C LEU A 115 4.96 3.64 10.97
N GLU A 116 5.15 4.83 11.55
CA GLU A 116 6.40 5.57 11.46
C GLU A 116 7.55 4.86 12.18
N SER A 117 7.26 4.29 13.36
CA SER A 117 8.21 3.56 14.19
C SER A 117 8.43 2.12 13.74
N ARG A 118 7.62 1.63 12.77
CA ARG A 118 7.68 0.26 12.23
C ARG A 118 7.52 -0.79 13.32
N GLU A 119 6.56 -0.58 14.21
CA GLU A 119 6.26 -1.49 15.31
C GLU A 119 5.84 -2.88 14.79
N ALA A 120 5.94 -3.93 15.60
CA ALA A 120 5.66 -5.29 15.12
C ALA A 120 4.16 -5.50 14.84
N GLU A 121 3.33 -4.75 15.55
CA GLU A 121 1.88 -4.79 15.55
C GLU A 121 1.30 -4.43 14.17
N ILE A 122 1.97 -3.55 13.40
CA ILE A 122 1.50 -3.15 12.07
C ILE A 122 1.42 -4.34 11.09
N PHE A 123 2.22 -5.40 11.30
CA PHE A 123 2.15 -6.61 10.48
C PHE A 123 0.88 -7.43 10.70
N PHE A 124 0.18 -7.24 11.83
CA PHE A 124 -1.13 -7.84 12.10
C PHE A 124 -2.27 -6.86 11.84
N ILE A 125 -2.08 -5.59 12.19
CA ILE A 125 -3.08 -4.53 12.03
C ILE A 125 -3.41 -4.29 10.55
N ILE A 126 -2.40 -4.12 9.69
CA ILE A 126 -2.64 -3.80 8.27
C ILE A 126 -3.44 -4.91 7.55
N PRO A 127 -3.09 -6.21 7.66
CA PRO A 127 -3.94 -7.26 7.12
C PRO A 127 -5.35 -7.28 7.71
N SER A 128 -5.49 -7.03 9.01
CA SER A 128 -6.81 -7.02 9.67
C SER A 128 -7.69 -5.87 9.19
N LEU A 129 -7.12 -4.68 8.99
CA LEU A 129 -7.82 -3.54 8.37
C LEU A 129 -8.28 -3.87 6.96
N LEU A 130 -7.46 -4.56 6.16
CA LEU A 130 -7.85 -4.99 4.82
C LEU A 130 -9.00 -5.99 4.83
N ILE A 131 -8.98 -6.95 5.76
CA ILE A 131 -10.10 -7.89 5.96
C ILE A 131 -11.37 -7.12 6.39
N LEU A 132 -11.25 -6.13 7.26
CA LEU A 132 -12.38 -5.28 7.65
C LEU A 132 -12.94 -4.49 6.45
N LYS A 133 -12.08 -3.94 5.58
CA LYS A 133 -12.52 -3.33 4.31
C LYS A 133 -13.20 -4.32 3.39
N TRP A 134 -12.75 -5.57 3.37
CA TRP A 134 -13.38 -6.63 2.57
C TRP A 134 -14.77 -6.99 3.12
N LEU A 135 -14.93 -7.05 4.44
CA LEU A 135 -16.23 -7.27 5.10
C LEU A 135 -17.24 -6.18 4.71
N GLU A 136 -16.77 -4.94 4.56
CA GLU A 136 -17.57 -3.81 4.06
C GLU A 136 -17.73 -3.77 2.52
N GLY A 137 -17.08 -4.69 1.79
CA GLY A 137 -17.13 -4.74 0.33
C GLY A 137 -16.35 -3.64 -0.39
N ASP A 138 -15.38 -3.00 0.29
CA ASP A 138 -14.61 -1.88 -0.25
C ASP A 138 -13.11 -2.18 -0.46
N ASP A 139 -12.64 -3.41 -0.28
CA ASP A 139 -11.20 -3.75 -0.38
C ASP A 139 -10.58 -3.71 -1.79
N LYS A 140 -11.39 -3.49 -2.83
CA LYS A 140 -10.95 -3.47 -4.25
C LYS A 140 -10.21 -4.75 -4.68
N ASP A 141 -10.67 -5.91 -4.23
CA ASP A 141 -10.06 -7.22 -4.51
C ASP A 141 -8.61 -7.36 -3.97
N ILE A 142 -8.18 -6.52 -3.03
CA ILE A 142 -6.83 -6.62 -2.47
C ILE A 142 -6.67 -7.96 -1.76
N CYS A 143 -7.65 -8.38 -0.96
CA CYS A 143 -7.56 -9.62 -0.19
C CYS A 143 -7.47 -10.83 -1.12
N SER A 144 -8.30 -10.88 -2.17
CA SER A 144 -8.30 -12.00 -3.13
C SER A 144 -7.06 -12.01 -4.01
N PHE A 145 -6.42 -10.87 -4.24
CA PHE A 145 -5.16 -10.79 -4.96
C PHE A 145 -3.98 -11.33 -4.14
N PHE A 146 -3.86 -10.95 -2.86
CA PHE A 146 -2.71 -11.33 -2.03
C PHE A 146 -2.87 -12.66 -1.30
N ASN A 147 -4.11 -13.07 -1.02
CA ASN A 147 -4.40 -14.31 -0.30
C ASN A 147 -5.64 -14.99 -0.90
N PRO A 148 -5.59 -15.50 -2.14
CA PRO A 148 -6.74 -16.13 -2.77
C PRO A 148 -7.26 -17.36 -2.01
N ASP A 149 -6.37 -18.10 -1.35
CA ASP A 149 -6.70 -19.34 -0.64
C ASP A 149 -7.63 -19.12 0.56
N MET A 150 -7.63 -17.92 1.16
CA MET A 150 -8.58 -17.60 2.25
C MET A 150 -10.04 -17.65 1.79
N PHE A 151 -10.30 -17.61 0.48
CA PHE A 151 -11.64 -17.69 -0.10
C PHE A 151 -12.02 -19.12 -0.51
N ASP A 152 -11.11 -20.10 -0.41
CA ASP A 152 -11.41 -21.49 -0.70
C ASP A 152 -12.18 -22.14 0.46
N LYS A 153 -13.46 -22.39 0.23
CA LYS A 153 -14.39 -23.04 1.17
C LYS A 153 -14.01 -24.47 1.55
N LYS A 154 -13.01 -25.07 0.90
CA LYS A 154 -12.50 -26.39 1.25
C LYS A 154 -11.39 -26.33 2.31
N THR A 155 -10.93 -25.12 2.64
CA THR A 155 -9.84 -24.89 3.58
C THR A 155 -10.37 -24.41 4.92
N VAL A 156 -9.59 -24.62 5.98
CA VAL A 156 -9.90 -24.11 7.32
C VAL A 156 -10.03 -22.58 7.30
N GLN A 157 -9.20 -21.91 6.50
CA GLN A 157 -9.21 -20.46 6.33
C GLN A 157 -10.53 -19.98 5.70
N GLY A 158 -11.03 -20.67 4.68
CA GLY A 158 -12.33 -20.34 4.06
C GLY A 158 -13.52 -20.52 4.99
N ASP A 159 -13.47 -21.52 5.88
CA ASP A 159 -14.47 -21.71 6.93
C ASP A 159 -14.39 -20.61 7.99
N GLN A 160 -13.18 -20.26 8.43
CA GLN A 160 -12.95 -19.14 9.37
C GLN A 160 -13.44 -17.81 8.79
N LEU A 161 -13.18 -17.54 7.51
CA LEU A 161 -13.64 -16.32 6.85
C LEU A 161 -15.17 -16.24 6.76
N GLN A 162 -15.84 -17.36 6.47
CA GLN A 162 -17.31 -17.43 6.46
C GLN A 162 -17.91 -17.20 7.85
N ALA A 163 -17.31 -17.79 8.88
CA ALA A 163 -17.70 -17.59 10.27
C ALA A 163 -17.51 -16.12 10.67
N LEU A 164 -16.36 -15.52 10.35
CA LEU A 164 -16.05 -14.11 10.60
C LEU A 164 -17.08 -13.19 9.94
N ARG A 165 -17.37 -13.41 8.65
CA ARG A 165 -18.39 -12.63 7.93
C ARG A 165 -19.76 -12.74 8.58
N SER A 166 -20.15 -13.94 9.02
CA SER A 166 -21.43 -14.15 9.69
C SER A 166 -21.51 -13.43 11.03
N ARG A 167 -20.44 -13.46 11.84
CA ARG A 167 -20.37 -12.73 13.11
C ARG A 167 -20.41 -11.22 12.91
N TYR A 168 -19.62 -10.72 11.95
CA TYR A 168 -19.59 -9.29 11.61
C TYR A 168 -20.99 -8.78 11.22
N GLU A 169 -21.69 -9.50 10.35
CA GLU A 169 -23.06 -9.15 9.95
C GLU A 169 -24.06 -9.18 11.12
N GLN A 170 -23.94 -10.17 12.02
CA GLN A 170 -24.79 -10.26 13.21
C GLN A 170 -24.55 -9.08 14.17
N GLY A 171 -23.29 -8.74 14.46
CA GLY A 171 -22.96 -7.60 15.31
C GLY A 171 -23.43 -6.28 14.71
N ARG A 172 -23.23 -6.11 13.39
CA ARG A 172 -23.71 -4.95 12.62
C ARG A 172 -25.23 -4.77 12.72
N LEU A 173 -25.99 -5.87 12.58
CA LEU A 173 -27.45 -5.85 12.74
C LEU A 173 -27.88 -5.56 14.18
N LYS A 174 -27.19 -6.15 15.16
CA LYS A 174 -27.51 -5.99 16.58
C LYS A 174 -27.31 -4.55 17.05
N MET A 175 -26.23 -3.89 16.62
CA MET A 175 -25.97 -2.48 16.97
C MET A 175 -26.93 -1.51 16.26
N GLY A 176 -27.49 -1.91 15.12
CA GLY A 176 -28.42 -1.07 14.34
C GLY A 176 -27.77 0.09 13.60
N SER A 177 -26.44 0.27 13.72
CA SER A 177 -25.64 1.28 13.02
C SER A 177 -24.38 0.63 12.44
N SER A 178 -24.33 0.51 11.11
CA SER A 178 -23.16 -0.07 10.44
C SER A 178 -21.89 0.76 10.64
N PHE A 179 -22.04 2.09 10.66
CA PHE A 179 -20.94 3.02 10.87
C PHE A 179 -20.33 2.89 12.27
N ASP A 180 -21.17 2.85 13.30
CA ASP A 180 -20.69 2.75 14.69
C ASP A 180 -20.06 1.38 14.95
N TYR A 181 -20.63 0.32 14.39
CA TYR A 181 -20.07 -1.03 14.54
C TYR A 181 -18.70 -1.13 13.86
N TYR A 182 -18.58 -0.66 12.62
CA TYR A 182 -17.30 -0.59 11.92
C TYR A 182 -16.26 0.19 12.74
N ASN A 183 -16.63 1.35 13.27
CA ASN A 183 -15.72 2.19 14.06
C ASN A 183 -15.27 1.52 15.36
N LEU A 184 -16.16 0.76 16.01
CA LEU A 184 -15.83 0.00 17.21
C LEU A 184 -14.82 -1.10 16.87
N ILE A 185 -15.08 -1.92 15.84
CA ILE A 185 -14.15 -2.96 15.38
C ILE A 185 -12.79 -2.34 15.00
N GLU A 186 -12.80 -1.25 14.23
CA GLU A 186 -11.57 -0.57 13.81
C GLU A 186 -10.75 -0.10 15.02
N LYS A 187 -11.38 0.45 16.06
CA LYS A 187 -10.67 0.86 17.29
C LYS A 187 -10.08 -0.34 18.03
N CYS A 188 -10.81 -1.44 18.14
CA CYS A 188 -10.31 -2.67 18.76
C CYS A 188 -9.09 -3.22 17.99
N LEU A 189 -9.16 -3.26 16.66
CA LEU A 189 -8.04 -3.72 15.82
C LEU A 189 -6.79 -2.86 15.95
N LEU A 190 -6.97 -1.55 16.16
CA LEU A 190 -5.88 -0.58 16.30
C LEU A 190 -5.40 -0.41 17.75
N GLU A 191 -5.94 -1.20 18.68
CA GLU A 191 -5.66 -1.10 20.12
C GLU A 191 -5.86 0.32 20.68
N VAL A 192 -6.83 1.04 20.12
CA VAL A 192 -7.18 2.41 20.55
C VAL A 192 -7.97 2.33 21.85
N PRO A 193 -7.62 3.11 22.90
CA PRO A 193 -8.37 3.11 24.15
C PRO A 193 -9.85 3.43 23.95
N LEU A 194 -10.70 2.48 24.35
CA LEU A 194 -12.16 2.62 24.29
C LEU A 194 -12.71 3.41 25.48
N SER A 195 -13.73 4.23 25.23
CA SER A 195 -14.54 4.85 26.28
C SER A 195 -15.35 3.81 27.07
N GLU A 196 -15.86 4.15 28.25
CA GLU A 196 -16.67 3.22 29.06
C GLU A 196 -17.92 2.71 28.33
N SER A 197 -18.55 3.55 27.50
CA SER A 197 -19.67 3.13 26.66
C SER A 197 -19.24 2.14 25.58
N GLU A 198 -18.09 2.39 24.94
CA GLU A 198 -17.58 1.53 23.87
C GLU A 198 -17.11 0.18 24.42
N LYS A 199 -16.53 0.14 25.63
CA LYS A 199 -16.20 -1.14 26.30
C LYS A 199 -17.43 -1.99 26.58
N LYS A 200 -18.53 -1.36 27.06
CA LYS A 200 -19.80 -2.07 27.24
C LYS A 200 -20.34 -2.61 25.92
N GLN A 201 -20.18 -1.85 24.83
CA GLN A 201 -20.57 -2.28 23.51
C GLN A 201 -19.68 -3.42 22.99
N GLU A 202 -18.37 -3.35 23.19
CA GLU A 202 -17.42 -4.43 22.85
C GLU A 202 -17.86 -5.77 23.46
N ASP A 203 -18.17 -5.76 24.76
CA ASP A 203 -18.68 -6.93 25.49
C ASP A 203 -20.07 -7.36 24.98
N GLU A 204 -20.97 -6.41 24.73
CA GLU A 204 -22.34 -6.70 24.31
C GLU A 204 -22.39 -7.31 22.90
N TYR A 205 -21.51 -6.87 21.99
CA TYR A 205 -21.51 -7.27 20.59
C TYR A 205 -20.50 -8.37 20.26
N ASP A 206 -19.84 -8.95 21.27
CA ASP A 206 -18.88 -10.06 21.14
C ASP A 206 -17.81 -9.76 20.07
N VAL A 207 -17.16 -8.60 20.24
CA VAL A 207 -16.17 -8.06 19.29
C VAL A 207 -14.81 -8.77 19.40
N GLN A 208 -14.62 -9.68 20.37
CA GLN A 208 -13.37 -10.40 20.65
C GLN A 208 -13.23 -11.74 19.91
#